data_AF-S6CYA9-F1
#
_entry.id   AF-S6CYA9-F1
#
_cell.length_a   1.000
_cell.length_b   1.000
_cell.length_c   1.000
_cell.angle_alpha   90.00
_cell.angle_beta   90.00
_cell.angle_gamma   90.00
#
_symmetry.space_group_name_H-M   'P 1'
#
loop_
_entity.id
_entity.type
_entity.pdbx_description
1 polymer ?
#
loop_
_entity_poly.entity_id
_entity_poly.type
_entity_poly.pdbx_seq_one_letter_code
_entity_poly.pdbx_strand_id
1 'polypeptide(L)'
;YRYVDWFLTVPLLLVETVAVLALARAVQTKMLVRLVPAAALMIGLGYPGDAQLNVFYDGDASLWGLLSTIPFLYILYVLFVELGKSLDRQPAGVVRKIKELRLLLLATWGVYPI
;
A
#
# COMPACT_ATOMS: atom_id res chain seq x y z
N TYR A 1 10.22 6.55 -16.72
CA TYR A 1 11.17 6.70 -15.61
C TYR A 1 10.46 6.72 -14.25
N ARG A 2 9.61 7.71 -13.94
CA ARG A 2 8.85 7.82 -12.67
C ARG A 2 8.15 6.54 -12.19
N TYR A 3 7.43 5.82 -13.04
CA TYR A 3 6.70 4.60 -12.65
C TYR A 3 7.60 3.42 -12.27
N VAL A 4 8.78 3.32 -12.88
CA VAL A 4 9.78 2.30 -12.52
C VAL A 4 10.32 2.59 -11.12
N ASP A 5 10.59 3.87 -10.83
CA ASP A 5 11.01 4.30 -9.50
C ASP A 5 9.93 4.02 -8.45
N TRP A 6 8.65 4.28 -8.77
CA TRP A 6 7.52 3.96 -7.89
C TRP A 6 7.35 2.47 -7.66
N PHE A 7 7.53 1.64 -8.69
CA PHE A 7 7.41 0.19 -8.57
C PHE A 7 8.41 -0.39 -7.57
N LEU A 8 9.59 0.23 -7.43
CA LEU A 8 10.62 -0.18 -6.48
C LEU A 8 10.45 0.48 -5.10
N THR A 9 10.22 1.79 -5.07
CA THR A 9 10.19 2.58 -3.83
C THR A 9 8.92 2.35 -3.02
N VAL A 10 7.75 2.19 -3.64
CA VAL A 10 6.47 2.03 -2.93
C VAL A 10 6.45 0.74 -2.10
N PRO A 11 6.78 -0.45 -2.65
CA PRO A 11 6.90 -1.65 -1.83
C PRO A 11 8.00 -1.54 -0.75
N LEU A 12 9.13 -0.90 -1.07
CA LEU A 12 10.22 -0.70 -0.12
C LEU A 12 9.79 0.17 1.07
N LEU A 13 9.07 1.26 0.82
CA LEU A 13 8.51 2.13 1.85
C LEU A 13 7.58 1.35 2.79
N LEU A 14 6.77 0.42 2.28
CA LEU A 14 5.96 -0.46 3.13
C LEU A 14 6.82 -1.43 3.94
N VAL A 15 7.90 -1.95 3.36
CA VAL A 15 8.86 -2.79 4.09
C VAL A 15 9.49 -2.02 5.24
N GLU A 16 10.05 -0.85 4.97
CA GLU A 16 10.68 0.03 5.96
C GLU A 16 9.68 0.42 7.05
N THR A 17 8.49 0.83 6.63
CA THR A 17 7.41 1.22 7.53
C THR A 17 7.01 0.11 8.47
N VAL A 18 6.84 -1.12 7.98
CA VAL A 18 6.50 -2.26 8.84
C VAL A 18 7.71 -2.71 9.67
N ALA A 19 8.94 -2.55 9.17
CA ALA A 19 10.17 -2.90 9.88
C ALA A 19 10.43 -2.03 11.11
N VAL A 20 10.04 -0.75 11.07
CA VAL A 20 10.15 0.14 12.24
C VAL A 20 9.04 -0.08 13.28
N LEU A 21 8.01 -0.88 12.95
CA LEU A 21 6.98 -1.23 13.92
C LEU A 21 7.49 -2.35 14.84
N ALA A 22 7.31 -2.17 16.14
CA ALA A 22 7.62 -3.17 17.18
C ALA A 22 6.58 -4.33 17.18
N LEU A 23 6.43 -5.01 16.05
CA LEU A 23 5.52 -6.15 15.87
C LEU A 23 6.26 -7.47 16.08
N ALA A 24 5.53 -8.49 16.52
CA ALA A 24 6.04 -9.85 16.50
C ALA A 24 6.41 -10.27 15.08
N ARG A 25 7.51 -11.00 14.91
CA ARG A 25 8.04 -11.40 13.59
C ARG A 25 7.01 -12.08 12.69
N ALA A 26 6.15 -12.93 13.26
CA ALA A 26 5.08 -13.60 12.53
C ALA A 26 4.05 -12.61 11.95
N VAL A 27 3.69 -11.56 12.70
CA VAL A 27 2.76 -10.51 12.27
C VAL A 27 3.41 -9.65 11.19
N GLN A 28 4.68 -9.26 11.39
CA GLN A 28 5.46 -8.53 10.40
C GLN A 28 5.51 -9.29 9.07
N THR A 29 5.93 -10.56 9.07
CA THR A 29 6.01 -11.36 7.83
C THR A 29 4.66 -11.47 7.15
N LYS A 30 3.59 -11.76 7.91
CA LYS A 30 2.23 -11.86 7.37
C LYS A 30 1.75 -10.56 6.72
N MET A 31 2.11 -9.41 7.30
CA MET A 31 1.82 -8.11 6.71
C MET A 31 2.62 -7.87 5.42
N LEU A 32 3.93 -8.09 5.44
CA LEU A 32 4.79 -7.84 4.28
C LEU A 32 4.39 -8.68 3.07
N VAL A 33 4.07 -9.97 3.26
CA VAL A 33 3.63 -10.87 2.19
C VAL A 33 2.30 -10.42 1.56
N ARG A 34 1.49 -9.63 2.27
CA ARG A 34 0.25 -9.06 1.74
C ARG A 34 0.47 -7.68 1.11
N LEU A 35 1.25 -6.83 1.76
CA LEU A 35 1.42 -5.42 1.42
C LEU A 35 2.36 -5.21 0.23
N VAL A 36 3.49 -5.94 0.17
CA VAL A 36 4.49 -5.78 -0.89
C VAL A 36 3.93 -6.15 -2.26
N PRO A 37 3.30 -7.33 -2.45
CA PRO A 37 2.69 -7.66 -3.74
C PRO A 37 1.52 -6.74 -4.09
N ALA A 38 0.72 -6.31 -3.11
CA ALA A 38 -0.37 -5.38 -3.36
C ALA A 38 0.13 -4.02 -3.86
N ALA A 39 1.21 -3.49 -3.28
CA ALA A 39 1.84 -2.26 -3.76
C ALA A 39 2.42 -2.41 -5.17
N ALA A 40 3.10 -3.52 -5.45
CA ALA A 40 3.62 -3.79 -6.79
C ALA A 40 2.49 -3.89 -7.83
N LEU A 41 1.38 -4.56 -7.48
CA LEU A 41 0.19 -4.66 -8.33
C LEU A 41 -0.49 -3.31 -8.54
N MET A 42 -0.59 -2.48 -7.49
CA MET A 42 -1.15 -1.13 -7.58
C MET A 42 -0.41 -0.29 -8.62
N ILE A 43 0.92 -0.23 -8.54
CA ILE A 43 1.74 0.53 -9.51
C ILE A 43 1.70 -0.13 -10.90
N GLY A 44 1.77 -1.46 -10.97
CA GLY A 44 1.70 -2.20 -12.23
C GLY A 44 0.40 -2.01 -12.99
N LEU A 45 -0.75 -1.94 -12.29
CA LEU A 45 -2.06 -1.69 -12.90
C LEU A 45 -2.27 -0.21 -13.25
N GLY A 46 -1.62 0.73 -12.56
CA GLY A 46 -1.68 2.15 -12.90
C GLY A 46 -0.86 2.51 -14.15
N TYR A 47 0.22 1.76 -14.41
CA TYR A 47 1.17 2.07 -15.48
C TYR A 47 0.56 2.14 -16.89
N PRO A 48 -0.31 1.20 -17.33
CA PRO A 48 -0.92 1.29 -18.65
C PRO A 48 -1.79 2.54 -18.84
N GLY A 49 -2.48 3.00 -17.77
CA GLY A 49 -3.26 4.23 -17.80
C GLY A 49 -2.39 5.49 -17.94
N ASP A 50 -1.30 5.60 -17.18
CA ASP A 50 -0.37 6.74 -17.24
C ASP A 50 0.43 6.78 -18.56
N ALA A 51 0.85 5.61 -19.05
CA ALA A 51 1.59 5.49 -20.29
C ALA A 51 0.70 5.50 -21.55
N GLN A 52 -0.62 5.69 -21.39
CA GLN A 52 -1.62 5.66 -22.46
C GLN A 52 -1.47 4.43 -23.38
N LEU A 53 -1.19 3.28 -22.77
CA LEU A 53 -0.98 2.04 -23.49
C LEU A 53 -2.32 1.40 -23.79
N ASN A 54 -2.64 1.21 -25.07
CA ASN A 54 -3.84 0.50 -25.53
C ASN A 54 -3.67 -1.02 -25.41
N VAL A 55 -3.36 -1.48 -24.20
CA VAL A 55 -3.16 -2.89 -23.90
C VAL A 55 -4.49 -3.45 -23.41
N PHE A 56 -5.14 -4.34 -24.16
CA PHE A 56 -6.45 -4.97 -23.87
C PHE A 56 -7.72 -4.09 -23.89
N TYR A 57 -7.61 -2.76 -23.86
CA TYR A 57 -8.77 -1.84 -23.92
C TYR A 57 -8.36 -0.49 -24.53
N ASP A 58 -9.14 0.03 -25.49
CA ASP A 58 -8.95 1.33 -26.16
C ASP A 58 -9.63 2.50 -25.43
N GLY A 59 -10.22 2.26 -24.26
CA GLY A 59 -10.95 3.30 -23.51
C GLY A 59 -10.12 4.01 -22.44
N ASP A 60 -10.74 5.05 -21.86
CA ASP A 60 -10.10 6.07 -21.02
C ASP A 60 -9.22 5.52 -19.89
N ALA A 61 -8.13 6.25 -19.61
CA ALA A 61 -7.19 6.03 -18.51
C ALA A 61 -7.86 5.84 -17.12
N SER A 62 -9.12 6.26 -16.99
CA SER A 62 -9.97 6.03 -15.82
C SER A 62 -10.16 4.57 -15.45
N LEU A 63 -10.21 3.63 -16.41
CA LEU A 63 -10.38 2.20 -16.08
C LEU A 63 -9.15 1.65 -15.35
N TRP A 64 -7.95 1.98 -15.84
CA TRP A 64 -6.69 1.58 -15.22
C TRP A 64 -6.52 2.20 -13.82
N GLY A 65 -6.95 3.45 -13.64
CA GLY A 65 -7.05 4.09 -12.33
C GLY A 65 -7.98 3.34 -11.37
N LEU A 66 -9.17 2.92 -11.84
CA LEU A 66 -10.11 2.14 -11.05
C LEU A 66 -9.52 0.76 -10.67
N LEU A 67 -8.86 0.08 -11.61
CA LEU A 67 -8.20 -1.21 -11.35
C LEU A 67 -7.04 -1.06 -10.35
N SER A 68 -6.24 0.00 -10.46
CA SER A 68 -5.17 0.31 -9.51
C SER A 68 -5.70 0.66 -8.10
N THR A 69 -6.92 1.21 -8.01
CA THR A 69 -7.55 1.53 -6.73
C THR A 69 -7.91 0.28 -5.92
N ILE A 70 -8.16 -0.86 -6.55
CA ILE A 70 -8.49 -2.13 -5.85
C ILE A 70 -7.37 -2.59 -4.90
N PRO A 71 -6.11 -2.80 -5.35
CA PRO A 71 -5.01 -3.16 -4.46
C PRO A 71 -4.68 -2.04 -3.47
N PHE A 72 -4.91 -0.76 -3.81
CA PHE A 72 -4.78 0.34 -2.86
C PHE A 72 -5.76 0.21 -1.67
N LEU A 73 -7.05 -0.03 -1.95
CA LEU A 73 -8.05 -0.29 -0.92
C LEU A 73 -7.73 -1.53 -0.09
N TYR A 74 -7.17 -2.57 -0.70
CA TYR A 74 -6.70 -3.74 0.02
C TYR A 74 -5.54 -3.43 0.98
N ILE A 75 -4.58 -2.59 0.58
CA ILE A 75 -3.50 -2.10 1.46
C ILE A 75 -4.12 -1.38 2.67
N LEU A 76 -5.08 -0.47 2.45
CA LEU A 76 -5.79 0.21 3.53
C LEU A 76 -6.52 -0.77 4.45
N TYR A 77 -7.22 -1.76 3.89
CA TYR A 77 -7.88 -2.79 4.69
C TYR A 77 -6.88 -3.54 5.59
N VAL A 78 -5.74 -3.98 5.05
CA VAL A 78 -4.71 -4.68 5.84
C VAL A 78 -4.14 -3.79 6.94
N LEU A 79 -3.87 -2.51 6.65
CA LEU A 79 -3.30 -1.57 7.61
C LEU A 79 -4.28 -1.17 8.72
N PHE A 80 -5.56 -0.93 8.40
CA PHE A 80 -6.53 -0.44 9.38
C PHE A 80 -7.23 -1.58 10.12
N VAL A 81 -7.60 -2.67 9.43
CA VAL A 81 -8.38 -3.78 10.00
C VAL A 81 -7.47 -4.88 10.54
N GLU A 82 -6.63 -5.47 9.70
CA GLU A 82 -5.82 -6.64 10.10
C GLU A 82 -4.75 -6.29 11.15
N LEU A 83 -4.02 -5.20 10.94
CA LEU A 83 -3.07 -4.72 11.94
C LEU A 83 -3.80 -4.22 13.19
N GLY A 84 -5.02 -3.67 13.06
CA GLY A 84 -5.87 -3.27 14.18
C GLY A 84 -6.08 -4.40 15.19
N LYS A 85 -6.41 -5.60 14.70
CA LYS A 85 -6.58 -6.81 15.52
C LYS A 85 -5.32 -7.23 16.29
N SER A 86 -4.13 -6.80 15.81
CA SER A 86 -2.84 -7.13 16.43
C SER A 86 -2.39 -6.09 17.46
N LEU A 87 -3.09 -4.96 17.58
CA LEU A 87 -2.73 -3.85 18.47
C LEU A 87 -3.16 -4.05 19.92
N ASP A 88 -4.20 -4.84 20.17
CA ASP A 88 -4.79 -4.98 21.51
C ASP A 88 -3.83 -5.56 22.56
N ARG A 89 -2.74 -6.19 22.10
CA ARG A 89 -1.71 -6.81 22.93
C ARG A 89 -0.45 -5.96 23.09
N GLN A 90 -0.42 -4.75 22.52
CA GLN A 90 0.77 -3.92 22.44
C GLN A 90 0.76 -2.77 23.46
N PRO A 91 1.94 -2.29 23.91
CA PRO A 91 2.04 -1.15 24.81
C PRO A 91 1.40 0.12 24.19
N ALA A 92 0.82 0.98 25.03
CA ALA A 92 0.12 2.19 24.57
C ALA A 92 0.98 3.11 23.67
N GLY A 93 2.29 3.20 23.94
CA GLY A 93 3.22 3.96 23.11
C GLY A 93 3.40 3.38 21.69
N VAL A 94 3.37 2.06 21.54
CA VAL A 94 3.46 1.36 20.24
C VAL A 94 2.16 1.53 19.46
N VAL A 95 1.02 1.42 20.15
CA VAL A 95 -0.31 1.65 19.57
C VAL A 95 -0.43 3.06 18.99
N ARG A 96 0.05 4.09 19.70
CA ARG A 96 0.04 5.48 19.22
C ARG A 96 0.86 5.65 17.94
N LYS A 97 2.10 5.16 17.93
CA LYS A 97 2.98 5.22 16.74
C LYS A 97 2.37 4.54 15.53
N ILE A 98 1.71 3.40 15.72
CA ILE A 98 1.04 2.68 14.64
C ILE A 98 -0.16 3.47 14.10
N LYS A 99 -0.93 4.16 14.96
CA LYS A 99 -2.05 5.01 14.51
C LYS A 99 -1.55 6.21 13.70
N GLU A 100 -0.51 6.89 14.16
CA GLU A 100 0.12 8.01 13.45
C GLU A 100 0.64 7.58 12.07
N LEU A 101 1.31 6.43 12.01
CA LEU A 101 1.82 5.86 10.78
C LEU A 101 0.71 5.55 9.76
N ARG A 102 -0.41 4.97 10.21
CA ARG A 102 -1.56 4.68 9.32
C ARG A 102 -2.14 5.96 8.72
N LEU A 103 -2.26 7.01 9.53
CA LEU A 103 -2.75 8.31 9.08
C LEU A 103 -1.77 8.95 8.10
N LEU A 104 -0.47 8.86 8.37
CA LEU A 104 0.56 9.41 7.49
C LEU A 104 0.58 8.68 6.14
N LEU A 105 0.51 7.34 6.14
CA LEU A 105 0.38 6.55 4.90
C LEU A 105 -0.88 6.93 4.14
N LEU A 106 -2.03 7.04 4.81
CA LEU A 106 -3.28 7.45 4.16
C LEU A 106 -3.19 8.86 3.58
N ALA A 107 -2.61 9.81 4.31
CA ALA A 107 -2.48 11.20 3.86
C ALA A 107 -1.50 11.34 2.69
N THR A 108 -0.40 10.58 2.69
CA THR A 108 0.62 10.66 1.65
C THR A 108 0.25 9.85 0.40
N TRP A 109 -0.43 8.71 0.57
CA TRP A 109 -0.74 7.80 -0.54
C TRP A 109 -2.17 7.93 -1.04
N GLY A 110 -3.08 8.52 -0.26
CA GLY A 110 -4.45 8.81 -0.67
C GLY A 110 -4.56 9.80 -1.82
N VAL A 111 -3.46 10.48 -2.17
CA VAL A 111 -3.38 11.39 -3.33
C VAL A 111 -3.10 10.62 -4.63
N TYR A 112 -2.50 9.43 -4.58
CA TYR A 112 -2.14 8.67 -5.80
C TYR A 112 -3.31 8.31 -6.72
N PRO A 113 -4.52 7.99 -6.21
CA PRO A 113 -5.68 7.69 -7.04
C PRO A 113 -6.44 8.94 -7.56
N ILE A 114 -6.04 10.16 -7.15
CA ILE A 114 -6.68 11.43 -7.51
C ILE A 114 -5.90 12.08 -8.65
#